data_AF-A0A3D0Z8P9-F1
#
_entry.id   AF-A0A3D0Z8P9-F1
#
_cell.length_a   1.000
_cell.length_b   1.000
_cell.length_c   1.000
_cell.angle_alpha   90.00
_cell.angle_beta   90.00
_cell.angle_gamma   90.00
#
_symmetry.space_group_name_H-M   'P 1'
#
loop_
_entity.id
_entity.type
_entity.pdbx_description
1 polymer ?
#
loop_
_entity_poly.entity_id
_entity_poly.type
_entity_poly.pdbx_seq_one_letter_code
_entity_poly.pdbx_strand_id
1 'polypeptide(L)'
;MSAVAVALRLTSGPVLTGGLDFSFTADSYHARSTPGHLDKLRRHNRFRDLFNAAAFAPGAREAVSKSGAAARSNPAMRNYRKLFEQEFAGEGRLFDIVSGGLPLGIPALREKEFFDILESGGNQNAAAQTERSANAGETKTAVSGETLAAFIEAEKKRLTTLRDILSGKSQAEAAGLEILVDECDYLWAHFPDYAEAGERRPAAGDFSAGTPQAISFLKRIQAEAGSMLAIFELLAEK
;
A
#
# COMPACT_ATOMS: atom_id res chain seq x y z
N MET A 1 -8.75 4.56 -1.19
CA MET A 1 -9.90 4.21 -2.04
C MET A 1 -9.58 3.00 -2.90
N SER A 2 -8.57 3.05 -3.77
CA SER A 2 -8.23 1.96 -4.71
C SER A 2 -8.20 0.56 -4.09
N ALA A 3 -7.56 0.39 -2.92
CA ALA A 3 -7.52 -0.88 -2.20
C ALA A 3 -8.92 -1.45 -1.83
N VAL A 4 -9.88 -0.59 -1.48
CA VAL A 4 -11.27 -1.00 -1.17
C VAL A 4 -12.02 -1.39 -2.44
N ALA A 5 -11.88 -0.63 -3.52
CA ALA A 5 -12.45 -0.99 -4.83
C ALA A 5 -11.86 -2.30 -5.37
N VAL A 6 -10.56 -2.55 -5.17
CA VAL A 6 -9.90 -3.81 -5.54
C VAL A 6 -10.41 -4.97 -4.67
N ALA A 7 -10.49 -4.80 -3.35
CA ALA A 7 -11.03 -5.84 -2.45
C ALA A 7 -12.45 -6.25 -2.85
N LEU A 8 -13.35 -5.29 -3.06
CA LEU A 8 -14.75 -5.52 -3.45
C LEU A 8 -14.94 -6.18 -4.83
N ARG A 9 -13.93 -6.09 -5.71
CA ARG A 9 -13.90 -6.76 -7.02
C ARG A 9 -13.28 -8.17 -6.95
N LEU A 10 -12.28 -8.37 -6.08
CA LEU A 10 -11.61 -9.67 -5.92
C LEU A 10 -12.40 -10.65 -5.05
N THR A 11 -13.13 -10.16 -4.03
CA THR A 11 -13.89 -10.99 -3.09
C THR A 11 -15.41 -10.82 -3.28
N SER A 12 -16.15 -11.90 -3.06
CA SER A 12 -17.62 -11.87 -3.00
C SER A 12 -18.16 -11.70 -1.58
N GLY A 13 -17.35 -12.00 -0.56
CA GLY A 13 -17.74 -11.92 0.84
C GLY A 13 -17.76 -10.49 1.39
N PRO A 14 -17.96 -10.33 2.71
CA PRO A 14 -17.83 -9.03 3.37
C PRO A 14 -16.38 -8.52 3.29
N VAL A 15 -16.24 -7.21 3.08
CA VAL A 15 -14.95 -6.50 3.09
C VAL A 15 -14.94 -5.59 4.31
N LEU A 16 -13.90 -5.73 5.14
CA LEU A 16 -13.74 -4.96 6.36
C LEU A 16 -12.65 -3.90 6.16
N THR A 17 -12.87 -2.69 6.65
CA THR A 17 -11.93 -1.56 6.54
C THR A 17 -11.60 -0.93 7.90
N GLY A 18 -10.45 -0.27 7.99
CA GLY A 18 -9.94 0.36 9.20
C GLY A 18 -8.79 1.32 8.87
N GLY A 19 -8.51 2.27 9.77
CA GLY A 19 -7.53 3.34 9.56
C GLY A 19 -7.97 4.43 8.57
N LEU A 20 -9.21 4.36 8.06
CA LEU A 20 -9.82 5.40 7.24
C LEU A 20 -10.49 6.46 8.12
N ASP A 21 -9.67 7.36 8.65
CA ASP A 21 -10.13 8.34 9.64
C ASP A 21 -10.51 9.72 9.08
N PHE A 22 -9.94 10.15 7.95
CA PHE A 22 -10.15 11.48 7.32
C PHE A 22 -10.14 12.68 8.30
N SER A 23 -9.43 12.55 9.42
CA SER A 23 -9.36 13.51 10.51
C SER A 23 -8.12 13.29 11.36
N PHE A 24 -7.91 14.17 12.32
CA PHE A 24 -6.78 14.20 13.24
C PHE A 24 -7.22 14.80 14.58
N THR A 25 -6.57 14.36 15.67
CA THR A 25 -6.63 14.98 16.99
C THR A 25 -5.42 15.91 17.18
N ALA A 26 -5.29 16.60 18.33
CA ALA A 26 -4.18 17.53 18.55
C ALA A 26 -2.79 16.85 18.49
N ASP A 27 -2.71 15.57 18.85
CA ASP A 27 -1.46 14.87 19.12
C ASP A 27 -1.19 13.68 18.17
N SER A 28 -2.13 13.36 17.28
CA SER A 28 -2.00 12.23 16.35
C SER A 28 -1.24 12.59 15.07
N TYR A 29 0.06 12.32 15.08
CA TYR A 29 0.82 12.11 13.85
C TYR A 29 0.45 10.76 13.23
N HIS A 30 0.31 10.70 11.90
CA HIS A 30 -0.25 9.53 11.18
C HIS A 30 0.48 8.19 11.40
N ALA A 31 1.72 8.21 11.89
CA ALA A 31 2.38 7.00 12.40
C ALA A 31 3.34 7.33 13.56
N ARG A 32 3.52 6.32 14.44
CA ARG A 32 4.49 6.33 15.55
C ARG A 32 5.91 6.51 14.98
N SER A 33 6.73 7.30 15.66
CA SER A 33 8.12 7.60 15.23
C SER A 33 8.26 8.28 13.85
N THR A 34 7.21 8.94 13.33
CA THR A 34 7.32 9.80 12.14
C THR A 34 8.37 10.91 12.34
N PRO A 35 9.06 11.37 11.28
CA PRO A 35 10.16 12.35 11.41
C PRO A 35 9.78 13.63 12.17
N GLY A 36 8.57 14.17 11.95
CA GLY A 36 8.08 15.36 12.66
C GLY A 36 7.80 15.12 14.16
N HIS A 37 7.44 13.90 14.56
CA HIS A 37 7.27 13.51 15.96
C HIS A 37 8.63 13.33 16.65
N LEU A 38 9.60 12.70 15.98
CA LEU A 38 10.98 12.55 16.49
C LEU A 38 11.71 13.90 16.58
N ASP A 39 11.51 14.79 15.61
CA ASP A 39 12.07 16.15 15.62
C ASP A 39 11.46 17.01 16.74
N LYS A 40 10.16 16.89 17.01
CA LYS A 40 9.53 17.47 18.21
C LYS A 40 10.17 16.96 19.50
N LEU A 41 10.31 15.65 19.67
CA LEU A 41 10.94 15.04 20.85
C LEU A 41 12.38 15.55 21.05
N ARG A 42 13.14 15.75 19.97
CA ARG A 42 14.50 16.33 20.01
C ARG A 42 14.54 17.83 20.33
N ARG A 43 13.48 18.59 20.02
CA ARG A 43 13.42 20.06 20.22
C ARG A 43 12.71 20.48 21.51
N HIS A 44 12.03 19.55 22.19
CA HIS A 44 11.35 19.78 23.46
C HIS A 44 12.32 20.30 24.54
N ASN A 45 11.91 21.33 25.26
CA ASN A 45 12.63 21.90 26.40
C ASN A 45 11.68 22.79 27.24
N ARG A 46 12.17 23.38 28.34
CA ARG A 46 11.39 24.24 29.24
C ARG A 46 10.67 25.42 28.56
N PHE A 47 11.09 25.84 27.37
CA PHE A 47 10.48 26.92 26.58
C PHE A 47 9.79 26.44 25.28
N ARG A 48 9.73 25.12 25.04
CA ARG A 48 9.08 24.50 23.87
C ARG A 48 8.46 23.16 24.27
N ASP A 49 7.15 23.17 24.45
CA ASP A 49 6.34 22.00 24.79
C ASP A 49 6.33 20.93 23.66
N LEU A 50 6.04 19.67 24.00
CA LEU A 50 5.67 18.61 23.06
C LEU A 50 4.28 18.90 22.45
N PHE A 51 3.37 19.42 23.27
CA PHE A 51 1.99 19.73 22.92
C PHE A 51 1.92 21.09 22.20
N ASN A 52 1.55 21.09 20.92
CA ASN A 52 1.27 22.34 20.22
C ASN A 52 -0.17 22.75 20.53
N ALA A 53 -0.39 23.78 21.34
CA ALA A 53 -1.72 24.40 21.49
C ALA A 53 -2.33 24.86 20.14
N ALA A 54 -1.47 25.12 19.14
CA ALA A 54 -1.82 25.36 17.75
C ALA A 54 -1.31 24.23 16.81
N ALA A 55 -1.56 22.96 17.15
CA ALA A 55 -1.07 21.80 16.38
C ALA A 55 -1.60 21.71 14.93
N PHE A 56 -2.73 22.35 14.66
CA PHE A 56 -3.51 22.13 13.45
C PHE A 56 -3.06 23.03 12.29
N ALA A 57 -2.86 22.44 11.11
CA ALA A 57 -2.53 23.18 9.90
C ALA A 57 -3.60 24.23 9.54
N PRO A 58 -3.22 25.37 8.92
CA PRO A 58 -4.17 26.38 8.47
C PRO A 58 -5.30 25.78 7.61
N GLY A 59 -6.54 26.17 7.88
CA GLY A 59 -7.72 25.62 7.22
C GLY A 59 -8.28 24.32 7.82
N ALA A 60 -7.62 23.73 8.83
CA ALA A 60 -8.25 22.72 9.68
C ALA A 60 -9.47 23.30 10.41
N ARG A 61 -10.58 22.55 10.42
CA ARG A 61 -11.84 22.90 11.10
C ARG A 61 -12.29 21.76 12.00
N GLU A 62 -13.16 22.08 12.94
CA GLU A 62 -13.80 21.11 13.82
C GLU A 62 -14.78 20.23 13.07
N ALA A 63 -14.88 18.99 13.55
CA ALA A 63 -15.71 17.93 13.03
C ALA A 63 -16.07 16.98 14.18
N VAL A 64 -17.07 16.12 13.95
CA VAL A 64 -17.51 15.09 14.89
C VAL A 64 -17.07 13.73 14.34
N SER A 65 -16.54 12.87 15.20
CA SER A 65 -16.14 11.51 14.82
C SER A 65 -17.34 10.56 14.67
N LYS A 66 -17.11 9.34 14.15
CA LYS A 66 -18.07 8.22 14.17
C LYS A 66 -18.60 7.95 15.58
N SER A 67 -17.73 8.09 16.59
CA SER A 67 -18.01 7.93 18.02
C SER A 67 -18.62 9.18 18.70
N GLY A 68 -18.90 10.27 17.97
CA GLY A 68 -19.43 11.51 18.56
C GLY A 68 -18.38 12.39 19.26
N ALA A 69 -17.11 11.97 19.28
CA ALA A 69 -16.01 12.72 19.89
C ALA A 69 -15.56 13.91 19.03
N ALA A 70 -14.92 14.89 19.66
CA ALA A 70 -14.34 16.04 18.98
C ALA A 70 -13.15 15.63 18.11
N ALA A 71 -13.21 15.95 16.82
CA ALA A 71 -12.16 15.72 15.83
C ALA A 71 -11.87 17.02 15.07
N ARG A 72 -10.75 17.06 14.33
CA ARG A 72 -10.51 18.10 13.31
C ARG A 72 -10.18 17.48 11.96
N SER A 73 -10.53 18.18 10.89
CA SER A 73 -10.28 17.76 9.51
C SER A 73 -10.04 18.99 8.62
N ASN A 74 -9.42 18.80 7.46
CA ASN A 74 -9.09 19.87 6.51
C ASN A 74 -9.88 19.68 5.18
N PRO A 75 -9.87 20.66 4.25
CA PRO A 75 -10.64 20.55 3.01
C PRO A 75 -10.28 19.32 2.17
N ALA A 76 -9.00 18.93 2.12
CA ALA A 76 -8.55 17.76 1.36
C ALA A 76 -9.11 16.45 1.94
N MET A 77 -8.98 16.23 3.26
CA MET A 77 -9.52 15.04 3.92
C MET A 77 -11.06 14.98 3.85
N ARG A 78 -11.75 16.12 3.93
CA ARG A 78 -13.21 16.19 3.73
C ARG A 78 -13.61 15.87 2.28
N ASN A 79 -12.81 16.28 1.29
CA ASN A 79 -13.04 15.90 -0.11
C ASN A 79 -12.79 14.40 -0.33
N TYR A 80 -11.73 13.83 0.24
CA TYR A 80 -11.49 12.38 0.17
C TYR A 80 -12.60 11.58 0.88
N ARG A 81 -13.06 12.00 2.07
CA ARG A 81 -14.25 11.42 2.71
C ARG A 81 -15.46 11.46 1.75
N LYS A 82 -15.75 12.62 1.16
CA LYS A 82 -16.90 12.78 0.26
C LYS A 82 -16.80 11.84 -0.95
N LEU A 83 -15.63 11.72 -1.58
CA LEU A 83 -15.41 10.78 -2.68
C LEU A 83 -15.60 9.33 -2.24
N PHE A 84 -15.16 8.95 -1.04
CA PHE A 84 -15.41 7.63 -0.46
C PHE A 84 -16.90 7.37 -0.22
N GLU A 85 -17.62 8.34 0.35
CA GLU A 85 -19.08 8.27 0.56
C GLU A 85 -19.82 8.15 -0.78
N GLN A 86 -19.42 8.89 -1.81
CA GLN A 86 -20.03 8.84 -3.14
C GLN A 86 -19.81 7.50 -3.87
N GLU A 87 -18.66 6.87 -3.70
CA GLU A 87 -18.31 5.59 -4.35
C GLU A 87 -18.90 4.38 -3.58
N PHE A 88 -18.92 4.42 -2.24
CA PHE A 88 -19.10 3.21 -1.42
C PHE A 88 -20.29 3.20 -0.46
N ALA A 89 -21.00 4.31 -0.22
CA ALA A 89 -22.09 4.32 0.79
C ALA A 89 -23.29 3.40 0.44
N GLY A 90 -23.37 2.89 -0.80
CA GLY A 90 -24.36 1.88 -1.22
C GLY A 90 -23.89 0.43 -1.17
N GLU A 91 -22.62 0.15 -0.88
CA GLU A 91 -22.07 -1.22 -0.88
C GLU A 91 -22.37 -1.93 0.44
N GLY A 92 -23.44 -2.72 0.45
CA GLY A 92 -23.90 -3.47 1.63
C GLY A 92 -22.93 -4.58 2.13
N ARG A 93 -21.81 -4.82 1.43
CA ARG A 93 -20.75 -5.74 1.86
C ARG A 93 -19.55 -5.04 2.51
N LEU A 94 -19.50 -3.70 2.52
CA LEU A 94 -18.37 -2.95 3.05
C LEU A 94 -18.65 -2.43 4.47
N PHE A 95 -17.74 -2.74 5.40
CA PHE A 95 -17.92 -2.48 6.82
C PHE A 95 -16.70 -1.79 7.44
N ASP A 96 -16.93 -0.84 8.34
CA ASP A 96 -15.89 -0.16 9.11
C ASP A 96 -15.70 -0.81 10.49
N ILE A 97 -14.47 -1.16 10.86
CA ILE A 97 -14.13 -1.74 12.18
C ILE A 97 -13.84 -0.62 13.20
N VAL A 98 -13.55 0.61 12.76
CA VAL A 98 -12.91 1.64 13.60
C VAL A 98 -13.90 2.72 14.03
N SER A 99 -14.06 2.89 15.35
CA SER A 99 -14.90 3.93 15.97
C SER A 99 -14.28 5.34 16.01
N GLY A 100 -12.99 5.46 15.66
CA GLY A 100 -12.30 6.73 15.39
C GLY A 100 -12.63 7.29 14.00
N GLY A 101 -12.21 8.53 13.72
CA GLY A 101 -12.34 9.12 12.39
C GLY A 101 -13.70 9.77 12.09
N LEU A 102 -13.81 10.41 10.92
CA LEU A 102 -15.09 10.95 10.42
C LEU A 102 -16.01 9.81 9.93
N PRO A 103 -17.34 9.96 9.99
CA PRO A 103 -18.28 9.05 9.33
C PRO A 103 -17.93 8.80 7.86
N LEU A 104 -18.03 7.53 7.42
CA LEU A 104 -17.67 7.08 6.07
C LEU A 104 -18.88 6.77 5.16
N GLY A 105 -20.11 6.96 5.65
CA GLY A 105 -21.34 6.61 4.93
C GLY A 105 -21.66 5.11 4.87
N ILE A 106 -20.78 4.25 5.39
CA ILE A 106 -20.94 2.79 5.44
C ILE A 106 -21.27 2.30 6.87
N PRO A 107 -21.83 1.09 7.05
CA PRO A 107 -22.06 0.51 8.36
C PRO A 107 -20.76 0.31 9.15
N ALA A 108 -20.77 0.72 10.42
CA ALA A 108 -19.70 0.41 11.38
C ALA A 108 -20.09 -0.82 12.22
N LEU A 109 -19.20 -1.80 12.31
CA LEU A 109 -19.42 -3.03 13.07
C LEU A 109 -19.12 -2.83 14.55
N ARG A 110 -19.94 -3.49 15.37
CA ARG A 110 -19.65 -3.74 16.78
C ARG A 110 -18.76 -4.96 16.89
N GLU A 111 -18.02 -5.07 17.99
CA GLU A 111 -17.11 -6.18 18.30
C GLU A 111 -17.75 -7.56 18.09
N LYS A 112 -19.00 -7.76 18.56
CA LYS A 112 -19.73 -9.00 18.32
C LYS A 112 -20.02 -9.25 16.84
N GLU A 113 -20.51 -8.25 16.12
CA GLU A 113 -20.88 -8.37 14.70
C GLU A 113 -19.64 -8.67 13.83
N PHE A 114 -18.47 -8.16 14.23
CA PHE A 114 -17.17 -8.51 13.64
C PHE A 114 -16.81 -9.99 13.84
N PHE A 115 -16.97 -10.54 15.05
CA PHE A 115 -16.75 -11.97 15.31
C PHE A 115 -17.78 -12.87 14.60
N ASP A 116 -19.07 -12.51 14.66
CA ASP A 116 -20.15 -13.21 13.94
C ASP A 116 -19.86 -13.29 12.41
N ILE A 117 -19.30 -12.21 11.83
CA ILE A 117 -18.84 -12.17 10.42
C ILE A 117 -17.59 -13.02 10.18
N LEU A 118 -16.63 -13.03 11.11
CA LEU A 118 -15.39 -13.79 10.98
C LEU A 118 -15.64 -15.31 10.99
N GLU A 119 -16.48 -15.79 11.91
CA GLU A 119 -16.86 -17.21 12.01
C GLU A 119 -17.72 -17.67 10.83
N SER A 120 -18.72 -16.88 10.44
CA SER A 120 -19.58 -17.20 9.28
C SER A 120 -18.81 -17.11 7.96
N GLY A 121 -17.87 -16.17 7.82
CA GLY A 121 -16.97 -16.06 6.67
C GLY A 121 -16.04 -17.26 6.50
N GLY A 122 -15.57 -17.86 7.59
CA GLY A 122 -14.81 -19.12 7.54
C GLY A 122 -15.62 -20.26 6.94
N ASN A 123 -16.82 -20.49 7.47
CA ASN A 123 -17.71 -21.57 7.02
C ASN A 123 -18.23 -21.37 5.58
N GLN A 124 -18.59 -20.14 5.19
CA GLN A 124 -19.08 -19.86 3.84
C GLN A 124 -17.99 -19.99 2.76
N ASN A 125 -16.73 -19.69 3.06
CA ASN A 125 -15.64 -19.91 2.09
C ASN A 125 -15.41 -21.41 1.83
N ALA A 126 -15.48 -22.26 2.85
CA ALA A 126 -15.37 -23.72 2.69
C ALA A 126 -16.51 -24.30 1.83
N ALA A 127 -17.76 -23.90 2.10
CA ALA A 127 -18.91 -24.32 1.29
C ALA A 127 -18.85 -23.78 -0.15
N ALA A 128 -18.56 -22.48 -0.32
CA ALA A 128 -18.53 -21.84 -1.64
C ALA A 128 -17.35 -22.29 -2.52
N GLN A 129 -16.25 -22.80 -1.96
CA GLN A 129 -15.20 -23.48 -2.73
C GLN A 129 -15.71 -24.76 -3.40
N THR A 130 -16.61 -25.49 -2.74
CA THR A 130 -17.17 -26.75 -3.25
C THR A 130 -18.08 -26.49 -4.44
N GLU A 131 -19.04 -25.56 -4.32
CA GLU A 131 -20.02 -25.31 -5.40
C GLU A 131 -19.49 -24.46 -6.55
N ARG A 132 -18.55 -23.54 -6.32
CA ARG A 132 -17.97 -22.71 -7.40
C ARG A 132 -17.11 -23.48 -8.39
N SER A 133 -16.72 -24.71 -8.06
CA SER A 133 -16.00 -25.60 -8.97
C SER A 133 -16.87 -26.17 -10.11
N ALA A 134 -18.20 -25.99 -10.06
CA ALA A 134 -19.14 -26.60 -11.01
C ALA A 134 -19.64 -25.69 -12.14
N ASN A 135 -19.84 -24.39 -11.91
CA ASN A 135 -20.64 -23.53 -12.80
C ASN A 135 -20.09 -22.09 -12.96
N ALA A 136 -18.80 -21.94 -13.29
CA ALA A 136 -18.21 -20.65 -13.65
C ALA A 136 -17.23 -20.81 -14.82
N GLY A 137 -17.74 -20.79 -16.04
CA GLY A 137 -16.96 -20.89 -17.28
C GLY A 137 -16.23 -19.60 -17.67
N GLU A 138 -15.33 -19.10 -16.82
CA GLU A 138 -14.36 -18.06 -17.17
C GLU A 138 -13.10 -18.18 -16.30
N THR A 139 -11.93 -17.88 -16.86
CA THR A 139 -10.65 -18.48 -16.45
C THR A 139 -10.06 -17.93 -15.14
N LYS A 140 -10.69 -18.24 -14.00
CA LYS A 140 -9.99 -18.27 -12.71
C LYS A 140 -9.06 -19.49 -12.66
N THR A 141 -7.87 -19.35 -13.24
CA THR A 141 -6.71 -20.12 -12.81
C THR A 141 -6.46 -19.82 -11.33
N ALA A 142 -6.99 -20.69 -10.46
CA ALA A 142 -6.51 -20.78 -9.09
C ALA A 142 -5.04 -21.22 -9.17
N VAL A 143 -4.14 -20.24 -9.16
CA VAL A 143 -2.68 -20.45 -9.22
C VAL A 143 -2.32 -21.42 -8.11
N SER A 144 -1.87 -22.63 -8.47
CA SER A 144 -1.55 -23.65 -7.47
C SER A 144 -0.42 -23.16 -6.57
N GLY A 145 -0.34 -23.66 -5.34
CA GLY A 145 0.76 -23.30 -4.43
C GLY A 145 2.13 -23.56 -5.08
N GLU A 146 2.22 -24.61 -5.91
CA GLU A 146 3.39 -24.94 -6.73
C GLU A 146 3.68 -23.88 -7.81
N THR A 147 2.65 -23.39 -8.51
CA THR A 147 2.81 -22.33 -9.54
C THR A 147 3.19 -21.00 -8.89
N LEU A 148 2.64 -20.68 -7.72
CA LEU A 148 2.99 -19.48 -6.96
C LEU A 148 4.43 -19.58 -6.41
N ALA A 149 4.83 -20.73 -5.88
CA ALA A 149 6.20 -20.98 -5.43
C ALA A 149 7.20 -20.91 -6.59
N ALA A 150 6.87 -21.50 -7.75
CA ALA A 150 7.69 -21.42 -8.95
C ALA A 150 7.83 -19.98 -9.47
N PHE A 151 6.77 -19.16 -9.38
CA PHE A 151 6.84 -17.73 -9.69
C PHE A 151 7.76 -16.98 -8.70
N ILE A 152 7.59 -17.20 -7.39
CA ILE A 152 8.40 -16.53 -6.36
C ILE A 152 9.89 -16.89 -6.49
N GLU A 153 10.23 -18.15 -6.73
CA GLU A 153 11.63 -18.56 -6.93
C GLU A 153 12.20 -18.07 -8.27
N ALA A 154 11.39 -18.00 -9.34
CA ALA A 154 11.81 -17.36 -10.60
C ALA A 154 12.09 -15.85 -10.41
N GLU A 155 11.24 -15.15 -9.67
CA GLU A 155 11.39 -13.70 -9.43
C GLU A 155 12.56 -13.39 -8.48
N LYS A 156 12.71 -14.19 -7.41
CA LYS A 156 13.87 -14.13 -6.50
C LYS A 156 15.18 -14.39 -7.24
N LYS A 157 15.18 -15.29 -8.23
CA LYS A 157 16.31 -15.51 -9.14
C LYS A 157 16.55 -14.30 -10.06
N ARG A 158 15.51 -13.76 -10.71
CA ARG A 158 15.60 -12.55 -11.57
C ARG A 158 16.20 -11.37 -10.80
N LEU A 159 15.65 -11.05 -9.63
CA LEU A 159 16.16 -10.00 -8.74
C LEU A 159 17.59 -10.26 -8.25
N THR A 160 17.94 -11.51 -7.95
CA THR A 160 19.32 -11.90 -7.57
C THR A 160 20.30 -11.64 -8.71
N THR A 161 19.97 -12.06 -9.94
CA THR A 161 20.79 -11.82 -11.14
C THR A 161 20.93 -10.32 -11.41
N LEU A 162 19.84 -9.55 -11.39
CA LEU A 162 19.86 -8.10 -11.56
C LEU A 162 20.73 -7.41 -10.50
N ARG A 163 20.53 -7.73 -9.21
CA ARG A 163 21.35 -7.24 -8.09
C ARG A 163 22.83 -7.51 -8.30
N ASP A 164 23.20 -8.72 -8.70
CA ASP A 164 24.60 -9.12 -8.79
C ASP A 164 25.31 -8.58 -10.05
N ILE A 165 24.59 -8.30 -11.13
CA ILE A 165 25.08 -7.47 -12.25
C ILE A 165 25.31 -6.03 -11.78
N LEU A 166 24.30 -5.39 -11.16
CA LEU A 166 24.39 -4.00 -10.68
C LEU A 166 25.43 -3.80 -9.56
N SER A 167 25.78 -4.88 -8.85
CA SER A 167 26.83 -4.90 -7.82
C SER A 167 28.22 -5.25 -8.35
N GLY A 168 28.38 -5.47 -9.67
CA GLY A 168 29.65 -5.86 -10.29
C GLY A 168 30.16 -7.26 -9.92
N LYS A 169 29.30 -8.13 -9.39
CA LYS A 169 29.63 -9.52 -9.06
C LYS A 169 29.45 -10.46 -10.26
N SER A 170 28.58 -10.10 -11.21
CA SER A 170 28.38 -10.78 -12.49
C SER A 170 28.59 -9.80 -13.63
N GLN A 171 29.08 -10.29 -14.76
CA GLN A 171 29.03 -9.56 -16.03
C GLN A 171 27.75 -9.94 -16.80
N ALA A 172 27.21 -8.99 -17.53
CA ALA A 172 26.14 -9.16 -18.50
C ALA A 172 26.34 -8.16 -19.66
N GLU A 173 25.84 -8.51 -20.84
CA GLU A 173 25.81 -7.60 -21.98
C GLU A 173 24.78 -6.48 -21.74
N ALA A 174 25.04 -5.26 -22.26
CA ALA A 174 24.19 -4.10 -21.99
C ALA A 174 22.72 -4.33 -22.40
N ALA A 175 22.47 -4.95 -23.56
CA ALA A 175 21.14 -5.32 -24.01
C ALA A 175 20.44 -6.34 -23.07
N GLY A 176 21.20 -7.25 -22.46
CA GLY A 176 20.66 -8.18 -21.45
C GLY A 176 20.31 -7.49 -20.14
N LEU A 177 21.04 -6.44 -19.75
CA LEU A 177 20.70 -5.60 -18.60
C LEU A 177 19.47 -4.72 -18.86
N GLU A 178 19.31 -4.19 -20.08
CA GLU A 178 18.12 -3.42 -20.46
C GLU A 178 16.86 -4.30 -20.43
N ILE A 179 16.90 -5.51 -20.98
CA ILE A 179 15.78 -6.47 -20.89
C ILE A 179 15.45 -6.81 -19.42
N LEU A 180 16.45 -7.09 -18.57
CA LEU A 180 16.23 -7.38 -17.15
C LEU A 180 15.72 -6.18 -16.34
N VAL A 181 15.96 -4.95 -16.82
CA VAL A 181 15.43 -3.72 -16.22
C VAL A 181 13.96 -3.51 -16.59
N ASP A 182 13.58 -3.80 -17.83
CA ASP A 182 12.22 -3.65 -18.33
C ASP A 182 11.31 -4.80 -17.87
N GLU A 183 11.84 -6.02 -17.69
CA GLU A 183 11.13 -7.12 -16.98
C GLU A 183 10.89 -6.82 -15.49
N CYS A 184 11.61 -5.85 -14.92
CA CYS A 184 11.48 -5.40 -13.53
C CYS A 184 10.94 -3.95 -13.44
N ASP A 185 10.00 -3.58 -14.31
CA ASP A 185 9.37 -2.26 -14.38
C ASP A 185 8.93 -1.70 -13.00
N TYR A 186 8.33 -2.55 -12.17
CA TYR A 186 7.84 -2.28 -10.83
C TYR A 186 8.91 -1.71 -9.87
N LEU A 187 10.20 -2.00 -10.08
CA LEU A 187 11.31 -1.46 -9.28
C LEU A 187 11.53 0.04 -9.49
N TRP A 188 11.00 0.62 -10.56
CA TRP A 188 11.27 2.01 -10.93
C TRP A 188 10.05 2.81 -11.44
N ALA A 189 8.95 2.15 -11.82
CA ALA A 189 7.71 2.78 -12.25
C ALA A 189 7.03 3.65 -11.17
N HIS A 190 7.50 3.59 -9.92
CA HIS A 190 7.03 4.44 -8.82
C HIS A 190 7.91 5.68 -8.57
N PHE A 191 9.01 5.88 -9.31
CA PHE A 191 9.85 7.08 -9.19
C PHE A 191 9.16 8.30 -9.84
N PRO A 192 9.31 9.52 -9.27
CA PRO A 192 8.69 10.73 -9.83
C PRO A 192 9.18 11.02 -11.26
N ASP A 193 10.45 10.71 -11.54
CA ASP A 193 11.12 10.82 -12.85
C ASP A 193 10.39 10.05 -13.98
N TYR A 194 9.50 9.11 -13.66
CA TYR A 194 8.67 8.37 -14.63
C TYR A 194 7.34 9.07 -14.95
N ALA A 195 6.75 9.79 -14.00
CA ALA A 195 5.44 10.43 -14.16
C ALA A 195 5.45 11.55 -15.22
N GLU A 196 6.61 12.16 -15.47
CA GLU A 196 6.80 13.16 -16.54
C GLU A 196 7.16 12.51 -17.89
N ALA A 197 7.53 11.22 -17.91
CA ALA A 197 8.11 10.54 -19.08
C ALA A 197 7.10 9.82 -19.99
N GLY A 198 5.81 9.79 -19.62
CA GLY A 198 4.73 9.26 -20.47
C GLY A 198 4.86 7.77 -20.77
N GLU A 199 4.83 6.94 -19.73
CA GLU A 199 4.90 5.46 -19.81
C GLU A 199 6.19 4.90 -20.42
N ARG A 200 7.29 5.68 -20.41
CA ARG A 200 8.62 5.23 -20.85
C ARG A 200 9.66 5.32 -19.74
N ARG A 201 10.55 4.32 -19.69
CA ARG A 201 11.74 4.30 -18.81
C ARG A 201 12.50 5.63 -18.97
N PRO A 202 12.80 6.38 -17.89
CA PRO A 202 13.45 7.68 -17.99
C PRO A 202 14.70 7.66 -18.87
N ALA A 203 14.92 8.74 -19.62
CA ALA A 203 15.98 8.89 -20.63
C ALA A 203 17.42 9.03 -20.06
N ALA A 204 17.73 8.23 -19.04
CA ALA A 204 19.06 7.70 -18.82
C ALA A 204 19.44 6.82 -20.03
N GLY A 205 19.91 7.47 -21.10
CA GLY A 205 20.25 6.81 -22.35
C GLY A 205 21.37 5.77 -22.18
N ASP A 206 21.24 4.70 -22.97
CA ASP A 206 22.17 3.60 -23.25
C ASP A 206 23.11 3.24 -22.08
N PHE A 207 22.87 2.10 -21.43
CA PHE A 207 23.66 1.71 -20.27
C PHE A 207 25.15 1.46 -20.60
N SER A 208 25.52 1.27 -21.88
CA SER A 208 26.93 1.23 -22.31
C SER A 208 27.61 2.60 -22.28
N ALA A 209 26.86 3.70 -22.40
CA ALA A 209 27.38 5.07 -22.39
C ALA A 209 27.70 5.62 -20.99
N GLY A 210 27.34 4.89 -19.91
CA GLY A 210 27.79 5.18 -18.55
C GLY A 210 27.38 6.56 -18.00
N THR A 211 26.29 7.15 -18.48
CA THR A 211 25.91 8.53 -18.13
C THR A 211 25.65 8.71 -16.62
N PRO A 212 25.92 9.89 -16.02
CA PRO A 212 25.65 10.14 -14.60
C PRO A 212 24.17 9.90 -14.21
N GLN A 213 23.25 10.19 -15.13
CA GLN A 213 21.83 9.88 -15.01
C GLN A 213 21.59 8.37 -14.97
N ALA A 214 22.19 7.59 -15.88
CA ALA A 214 22.09 6.13 -15.87
C ALA A 214 22.68 5.53 -14.58
N ILE A 215 23.85 6.00 -14.13
CA ILE A 215 24.46 5.52 -12.87
C ILE A 215 23.57 5.84 -11.67
N SER A 216 22.85 6.98 -11.64
CA SER A 216 21.85 7.26 -10.60
C SER A 216 20.63 6.35 -10.71
N PHE A 217 20.07 6.19 -11.92
CA PHE A 217 18.91 5.36 -12.22
C PHE A 217 19.15 3.87 -11.88
N LEU A 218 20.34 3.34 -12.16
CA LEU A 218 20.74 1.97 -11.83
C LEU A 218 20.97 1.76 -10.32
N LYS A 219 21.59 2.73 -9.62
CA LYS A 219 21.80 2.64 -8.16
C LYS A 219 20.51 2.66 -7.35
N ARG A 220 19.45 3.34 -7.83
CA ARG A 220 18.12 3.27 -7.21
C ARG A 220 17.50 1.89 -7.38
N ILE A 221 17.53 1.31 -8.58
CA ILE A 221 17.08 -0.08 -8.81
C ILE A 221 17.85 -1.08 -7.94
N GLN A 222 19.18 -0.93 -7.80
CA GLN A 222 19.99 -1.79 -6.94
C GLN A 222 19.50 -1.78 -5.47
N ALA A 223 19.07 -0.62 -4.97
CA ALA A 223 18.52 -0.49 -3.62
C ALA A 223 17.13 -1.13 -3.49
N GLU A 224 16.22 -0.89 -4.45
CA GLU A 224 14.87 -1.49 -4.44
C GLU A 224 14.91 -3.01 -4.63
N ALA A 225 15.76 -3.53 -5.52
CA ALA A 225 15.97 -4.97 -5.67
C ALA A 225 16.51 -5.61 -4.38
N GLY A 226 17.43 -4.93 -3.67
CA GLY A 226 17.90 -5.35 -2.35
C GLY A 226 16.79 -5.35 -1.29
N SER A 227 15.94 -4.32 -1.30
CA SER A 227 14.76 -4.21 -0.42
C SER A 227 13.78 -5.36 -0.63
N MET A 228 13.42 -5.66 -1.88
CA MET A 228 12.49 -6.75 -2.20
C MET A 228 13.07 -8.14 -1.90
N LEU A 229 14.37 -8.37 -2.15
CA LEU A 229 15.01 -9.63 -1.75
C LEU A 229 14.96 -9.85 -0.22
N ALA A 230 15.21 -8.81 0.58
CA ALA A 230 15.08 -8.89 2.03
C ALA A 230 13.65 -9.18 2.49
N ILE A 231 12.62 -8.69 1.77
CA ILE A 231 11.21 -9.04 2.02
C ILE A 231 10.96 -10.53 1.72
N PHE A 232 11.48 -11.07 0.60
CA PHE A 232 11.35 -12.49 0.27
C PHE A 232 12.11 -13.40 1.25
N GLU A 233 13.22 -12.94 1.83
CA GLU A 233 13.95 -13.66 2.88
C GLU A 233 13.15 -13.67 4.19
N LEU A 234 12.65 -12.52 4.67
CA LEU A 234 11.80 -12.40 5.86
C LEU A 234 10.44 -13.13 5.78
N LEU A 235 9.98 -13.45 4.57
CA LEU A 235 8.79 -14.25 4.32
C LEU A 235 9.07 -15.76 4.25
N ALA A 236 10.33 -16.17 4.12
CA ALA A 236 10.74 -17.58 4.09
C ALA A 236 11.14 -18.14 5.48
N GLU A 237 11.31 -17.27 6.48
CA GLU A 237 11.63 -17.63 7.88
C GLU A 237 10.38 -17.87 8.76
N LYS A 238 9.22 -18.20 8.17
CA LYS A 238 7.93 -18.35 8.86
C LYS A 238 7.11 -19.54 8.37
#